data_AF-A0A367R9T1-F1
#
_entry.id   AF-A0A367R9T1-F1
#
_cell.length_a   1.000
_cell.length_b   1.000
_cell.length_c   1.000
_cell.angle_alpha   90.00
_cell.angle_beta   90.00
_cell.angle_gamma   90.00
#
_symmetry.space_group_name_H-M   'P 1'
#
loop_
_entity.id
_entity.type
_entity.pdbx_description
1 polymer ?
#
loop_
_entity_poly.entity_id
_entity_poly.type
_entity_poly.pdbx_seq_one_letter_code
_entity_poly.pdbx_strand_id
1 'polypeptide(L)'
;MSQIEIAEIIEQIKQEIEVDANGQAKASLRATARLAGVSAVAILKTLDSVNLEPSKLAQMLMDSGFEAVNLTEWRTVGIPDMAIAIILEYYAYEAGRYCTKQARLVCRSFNTIGIRAWIQDKLGWTKPVTDNKTGMTEIQLLAALAKHLAEQEQHLLQQQQQQTEILH
;
A
#
# COMPACT_ATOMS: atom_id res chain seq x y z
N MET A 1 4.12 -17.58 -8.54
CA MET A 1 3.67 -16.37 -7.83
C MET A 1 3.30 -15.33 -8.87
N SER A 2 2.08 -14.79 -8.82
CA SER A 2 1.49 -13.90 -9.82
C SER A 2 1.53 -12.42 -9.38
N GLN A 3 1.23 -11.49 -10.30
CA GLN A 3 1.13 -10.07 -9.95
C GLN A 3 0.00 -9.77 -8.94
N ILE A 4 -1.06 -10.60 -8.94
CA ILE A 4 -2.20 -10.47 -8.02
C ILE A 4 -1.75 -10.72 -6.58
N GLU A 5 -0.91 -11.74 -6.36
CA GLU A 5 -0.39 -12.07 -5.02
C GLU A 5 0.53 -10.97 -4.46
N ILE A 6 1.21 -10.20 -5.32
CA ILE A 6 1.99 -9.02 -4.87
C ILE A 6 1.06 -7.89 -4.43
N ALA A 7 0.00 -7.61 -5.17
CA ALA A 7 -0.94 -6.55 -4.81
C ALA A 7 -1.58 -6.81 -3.42
N GLU A 8 -1.88 -8.08 -3.12
CA GLU A 8 -2.36 -8.49 -1.80
C GLU A 8 -1.32 -8.28 -0.70
N ILE A 9 -0.05 -8.63 -0.94
CA ILE A 9 1.04 -8.34 0.01
C ILE A 9 1.17 -6.83 0.24
N ILE A 10 1.08 -6.02 -0.82
CA ILE A 10 1.16 -4.56 -0.73
C ILE A 10 0.04 -4.00 0.16
N GLU A 11 -1.20 -4.48 0.01
CA GLU A 11 -2.29 -4.02 0.87
C GLU A 11 -2.10 -4.47 2.33
N GLN A 12 -1.60 -5.68 2.56
CA GLN A 12 -1.32 -6.17 3.91
C GLN A 12 -0.24 -5.35 4.64
N ILE A 13 0.72 -4.79 3.90
CA ILE A 13 1.83 -4.05 4.52
C ILE A 13 1.54 -2.56 4.66
N LYS A 14 0.43 -2.05 4.11
CA LYS A 14 0.12 -0.62 4.04
C LYS A 14 0.10 0.07 5.41
N GLN A 15 -0.39 -0.62 6.44
CA GLN A 15 -0.42 -0.11 7.82
C GLN A 15 0.97 -0.12 8.50
N GLU A 16 1.96 -0.77 7.88
CA GLU A 16 3.34 -0.87 8.36
C GLU A 16 4.30 0.01 7.56
N ILE A 17 3.77 0.91 6.72
CA ILE A 17 4.51 1.92 5.95
C ILE A 17 4.16 3.30 6.48
N GLU A 18 5.18 4.08 6.80
CA GLU A 18 5.07 5.48 7.18
C GLU A 18 5.75 6.34 6.11
N VAL A 19 5.19 7.51 5.80
CA VAL A 19 5.78 8.49 4.89
C VAL A 19 5.85 9.82 5.64
N ASP A 20 7.03 10.44 5.63
CA ASP A 20 7.24 11.72 6.29
C ASP A 20 6.82 12.93 5.41
N ALA A 21 6.94 14.13 5.96
CA ALA A 21 6.60 15.37 5.25
C ALA A 21 7.49 15.66 4.03
N ASN A 22 8.66 15.02 3.94
CA ASN A 22 9.58 15.16 2.81
C ASN A 22 9.32 14.10 1.72
N GLY A 23 8.35 13.21 1.93
CA GLY A 23 8.04 12.11 1.02
C GLY A 23 8.98 10.92 1.18
N GLN A 24 9.81 10.88 2.24
CA GLN A 24 10.65 9.72 2.55
C GLN A 24 9.82 8.66 3.25
N ALA A 25 9.87 7.45 2.74
CA ALA A 25 9.11 6.34 3.31
C ALA A 25 10.00 5.43 4.14
N LYS A 26 9.38 4.79 5.14
CA LYS A 26 9.98 3.70 5.90
C LYS A 26 8.95 2.60 6.11
N ALA A 27 9.40 1.36 6.16
CA ALA A 27 8.54 0.22 6.45
C ALA A 27 9.09 -0.63 7.58
N SER A 28 8.22 -1.37 8.27
CA SER A 28 8.68 -2.29 9.32
C SER A 28 9.64 -3.36 8.77
N LEU A 29 10.46 -3.94 9.65
CA LEU A 29 11.29 -5.11 9.36
C LEU A 29 10.45 -6.28 8.80
N ARG A 30 9.25 -6.49 9.34
CA ARG A 30 8.36 -7.59 8.94
C ARG A 30 7.74 -7.32 7.58
N ALA A 31 7.35 -6.09 7.29
CA ALA A 31 6.86 -5.67 5.98
C ALA A 31 7.94 -5.89 4.91
N THR A 32 9.17 -5.46 5.18
CA THR A 32 10.32 -5.64 4.28
C THR A 32 10.61 -7.13 4.05
N ALA A 33 10.58 -7.95 5.10
CA ALA A 33 10.75 -9.40 4.98
C ALA A 33 9.65 -10.06 4.14
N ARG A 34 8.39 -9.65 4.35
CA ARG A 34 7.24 -10.11 3.56
C ARG A 34 7.28 -9.63 2.12
N LEU A 35 7.96 -8.53 1.77
CA LEU A 35 8.21 -8.16 0.38
C LEU A 35 9.33 -9.00 -0.24
N ALA A 36 10.43 -9.18 0.49
CA ALA A 36 11.59 -9.96 0.04
C ALA A 36 11.33 -11.47 0.00
N GLY A 37 10.28 -11.98 0.64
CA GLY A 37 9.93 -13.40 0.67
C GLY A 37 10.87 -14.20 1.59
N VAL A 38 11.32 -13.57 2.67
CA VAL A 38 12.25 -14.15 3.65
C VAL A 38 11.70 -13.97 5.06
N SER A 39 12.34 -14.59 6.05
CA SER A 39 11.99 -14.35 7.44
C SER A 39 12.56 -13.02 7.94
N ALA A 40 11.85 -12.34 8.84
CA ALA A 40 12.37 -11.13 9.49
C ALA A 40 13.70 -11.39 10.23
N VAL A 41 13.90 -12.63 10.72
CA VAL A 41 15.15 -13.06 11.34
C VAL A 41 16.32 -13.08 10.35
N ALA A 42 16.09 -13.41 9.07
CA ALA A 42 17.14 -13.39 8.05
C ALA A 42 17.67 -11.96 7.80
N ILE A 43 16.76 -10.99 7.75
CA ILE A 43 17.13 -9.57 7.66
C ILE A 43 17.80 -9.12 8.95
N LEU A 44 17.24 -9.46 10.12
CA LEU A 44 17.81 -9.09 11.41
C LEU A 44 19.26 -9.57 11.58
N LYS A 45 19.56 -10.84 11.26
CA LYS A 45 20.92 -11.39 11.31
C LYS A 45 21.90 -10.62 10.42
N THR A 46 21.42 -10.11 9.29
CA THR A 46 22.23 -9.27 8.40
C THR A 46 22.56 -7.95 9.08
N LEU A 47 21.55 -7.28 9.66
CA LEU A 47 21.72 -6.02 10.38
C LEU A 47 22.61 -6.16 11.63
N ASP A 48 22.54 -7.31 12.31
CA ASP A 48 23.37 -7.60 13.49
C ASP A 48 24.84 -7.95 13.12
N SER A 49 25.10 -8.40 11.89
CA SER A 49 26.45 -8.85 11.44
C SER A 49 27.46 -7.72 11.30
N VAL A 50 27.01 -6.47 11.31
CA VAL A 50 27.78 -5.29 10.90
C VAL A 50 28.97 -5.03 11.85
N ASN A 51 28.84 -5.36 13.13
CA ASN A 51 29.88 -5.14 14.15
C ASN A 51 30.88 -6.31 14.25
N LEU A 52 30.74 -7.36 13.44
CA LEU A 52 31.61 -8.54 13.46
C LEU A 52 32.29 -8.75 12.11
N GLU A 53 31.56 -9.31 11.16
CA GLU A 53 31.97 -9.56 9.78
C GLU A 53 30.75 -9.24 8.92
N PRO A 54 30.70 -8.06 8.28
CA PRO A 54 29.53 -7.62 7.53
C PRO A 54 29.19 -8.62 6.44
N SER A 55 27.95 -9.13 6.48
CA SER A 55 27.43 -9.92 5.37
C SER A 55 27.41 -9.10 4.07
N LYS A 56 27.33 -9.76 2.91
CA LYS A 56 27.27 -9.07 1.61
C LYS A 56 26.16 -8.00 1.55
N LEU A 57 24.98 -8.28 2.09
CA LEU A 57 23.89 -7.30 2.15
C LEU A 57 24.22 -6.13 3.09
N ALA A 58 24.84 -6.39 4.23
CA ALA A 58 25.33 -5.31 5.09
C ALA A 58 26.35 -4.42 4.36
N GLN A 59 27.25 -5.02 3.57
CA GLN A 59 28.20 -4.28 2.74
C GLN A 59 27.49 -3.42 1.68
N MET A 60 26.51 -3.97 0.96
CA MET A 60 25.73 -3.21 -0.02
C MET A 60 25.01 -1.99 0.59
N LEU A 61 24.49 -2.14 1.82
CA LEU A 61 23.87 -1.05 2.56
C LEU A 61 24.91 0.02 2.94
N MET A 62 26.07 -0.37 3.46
CA MET A 62 27.14 0.55 3.81
C MET A 62 27.70 1.29 2.58
N ASP A 63 27.91 0.59 1.47
CA ASP A 63 28.38 1.18 0.21
C ASP A 63 27.37 2.19 -0.36
N SER A 64 26.09 2.05 -0.01
CA SER A 64 25.03 2.99 -0.37
C SER A 64 24.90 4.17 0.60
N GLY A 65 25.82 4.29 1.56
CA GLY A 65 25.90 5.42 2.50
C GLY A 65 25.18 5.21 3.84
N PHE A 66 24.69 4.00 4.14
CA PHE A 66 24.09 3.71 5.45
C PHE A 66 25.15 3.35 6.49
N GLU A 67 25.23 4.14 7.56
CA GLU A 67 26.14 3.84 8.67
C GLU A 67 25.72 2.59 9.45
N ALA A 68 26.70 1.84 9.93
CA ALA A 68 26.52 0.64 10.73
C ALA A 68 25.61 0.83 11.95
N VAL A 69 25.71 1.99 12.61
CA VAL A 69 24.91 2.34 13.79
C VAL A 69 23.43 2.40 13.45
N ASN A 70 23.08 2.95 12.29
CA ASN A 70 21.69 3.11 11.84
C ASN A 70 21.00 1.76 11.59
N LEU A 71 21.75 0.74 11.18
CA LEU A 71 21.22 -0.59 10.86
C LEU A 71 20.60 -1.27 12.09
N THR A 72 21.13 -0.99 13.28
CA THR A 72 20.64 -1.57 14.55
C THR A 72 19.31 -0.94 14.96
N GLU A 73 19.13 0.35 14.69
CA GLU A 73 17.92 1.12 15.05
C GLU A 73 16.71 0.75 14.19
N TRP A 74 16.92 0.27 12.96
CA TRP A 74 15.82 -0.07 12.04
C TRP A 74 14.86 -1.15 12.55
N ARG A 75 15.27 -1.92 13.56
CA ARG A 75 14.39 -2.85 14.25
C ARG A 75 13.21 -2.14 14.93
N THR A 76 13.40 -0.92 15.42
CA THR A 76 12.40 -0.14 16.15
C THR A 76 11.84 0.99 15.32
N VAL A 77 12.68 1.72 14.58
CA VAL A 77 12.25 2.92 13.85
C VAL A 77 11.69 2.63 12.46
N GLY A 78 12.00 1.45 11.90
CA GLY A 78 11.67 1.05 10.52
C GLY A 78 12.87 1.14 9.57
N ILE A 79 12.76 0.45 8.44
CA ILE A 79 13.77 0.43 7.37
C ILE A 79 13.40 1.51 6.34
N PRO A 80 14.30 2.46 6.02
CA PRO A 80 14.08 3.46 4.97
C PRO A 80 13.85 2.84 3.59
N ASP A 81 13.05 3.48 2.75
CA ASP A 81 12.72 3.05 1.39
C ASP A 81 13.94 2.72 0.50
N MET A 82 14.99 3.54 0.55
CA MET A 82 16.23 3.30 -0.19
C MET A 82 16.92 2.01 0.29
N ALA A 83 16.89 1.73 1.59
CA ALA A 83 17.41 0.48 2.14
C ALA A 83 16.52 -0.72 1.79
N ILE A 84 15.19 -0.54 1.73
CA ILE A 84 14.26 -1.57 1.25
C ILE A 84 14.61 -1.96 -0.18
N ALA A 85 14.89 -1.01 -1.07
CA ALA A 85 15.27 -1.29 -2.45
C ALA A 85 16.53 -2.18 -2.53
N ILE A 86 17.57 -1.86 -1.75
CA ILE A 86 18.82 -2.64 -1.68
C ILE A 86 18.57 -4.05 -1.14
N ILE A 87 17.78 -4.18 -0.07
CA ILE A 87 17.43 -5.50 0.50
C ILE A 87 16.68 -6.36 -0.53
N LEU A 88 15.76 -5.76 -1.27
CA LEU A 88 15.01 -6.45 -2.32
C LEU A 88 15.92 -6.88 -3.47
N GLU A 89 16.83 -6.01 -3.92
CA GLU A 89 17.80 -6.33 -4.96
C GLU A 89 18.72 -7.48 -4.55
N TYR A 90 19.22 -7.45 -3.31
CA TYR A 90 20.04 -8.52 -2.77
C TYR A 90 19.32 -9.87 -2.78
N TYR A 91 18.11 -9.95 -2.23
CA TYR A 91 17.34 -11.20 -2.25
C TYR A 91 16.78 -11.54 -3.64
N ALA A 92 16.80 -10.62 -4.60
CA ALA A 92 16.43 -10.92 -5.96
C ALA A 92 17.58 -11.59 -6.74
N TYR A 93 18.82 -11.12 -6.56
CA TYR A 93 19.93 -11.45 -7.47
C TYR A 93 21.23 -11.86 -6.79
N GLU A 94 21.50 -11.42 -5.55
CA GLU A 94 22.84 -11.52 -4.96
C GLU A 94 22.96 -12.48 -3.77
N ALA A 95 21.84 -12.90 -3.18
CA ALA A 95 21.80 -13.81 -2.03
C ALA A 95 22.13 -15.29 -2.38
N GLY A 96 22.59 -15.58 -3.59
CA GLY A 96 22.94 -16.92 -4.07
C GLY A 96 21.75 -17.89 -3.99
N ARG A 97 21.91 -19.00 -3.25
CA ARG A 97 20.83 -19.98 -3.05
C ARG A 97 19.62 -19.42 -2.26
N TYR A 98 19.79 -18.29 -1.58
CA TYR A 98 18.74 -17.61 -0.82
C TYR A 98 17.98 -16.58 -1.64
N CYS A 99 18.29 -16.42 -2.93
CA CYS A 99 17.51 -15.55 -3.80
C CYS A 99 16.07 -16.06 -3.92
N THR A 100 15.10 -15.17 -3.77
CA THR A 100 13.69 -15.52 -3.80
C THR A 100 13.06 -15.14 -5.14
N LYS A 101 12.02 -15.89 -5.55
CA LYS A 101 11.21 -15.50 -6.72
C LYS A 101 10.38 -14.25 -6.44
N GLN A 102 10.01 -14.07 -5.17
CA GLN A 102 9.19 -12.96 -4.72
C GLN A 102 9.93 -11.63 -4.78
N ALA A 103 11.15 -11.55 -4.24
CA ALA A 103 11.98 -10.35 -4.31
C ALA A 103 12.22 -9.93 -5.77
N ARG A 104 12.48 -10.89 -6.68
CA ARG A 104 12.59 -10.62 -8.12
C ARG A 104 11.33 -10.02 -8.71
N LEU A 105 10.17 -10.56 -8.36
CA LEU A 105 8.91 -10.07 -8.88
C LEU A 105 8.58 -8.68 -8.32
N VAL A 106 8.84 -8.44 -7.03
CA VAL A 106 8.69 -7.11 -6.40
C VAL A 106 9.62 -6.09 -7.05
N CYS A 107 10.92 -6.40 -7.24
CA CYS A 107 11.86 -5.51 -7.93
C CYS A 107 11.38 -5.12 -9.34
N ARG A 108 10.90 -6.10 -10.11
CA ARG A 108 10.37 -5.85 -11.46
C ARG A 108 9.13 -4.96 -11.43
N SER A 109 8.23 -5.21 -10.49
CA SER A 109 7.03 -4.40 -10.28
C SER A 109 7.38 -2.97 -9.91
N PHE A 110 8.27 -2.75 -8.94
CA PHE A 110 8.72 -1.42 -8.54
C PHE A 110 9.45 -0.69 -9.66
N ASN A 111 10.32 -1.35 -10.43
CA ASN A 111 10.95 -0.73 -11.60
C ASN A 111 9.90 -0.29 -12.63
N THR A 112 8.90 -1.13 -12.90
CA THR A 112 7.83 -0.81 -13.84
C THR A 112 6.97 0.36 -13.35
N ILE A 113 6.61 0.35 -12.07
CA ILE A 113 5.80 1.40 -11.43
C ILE A 113 6.61 2.71 -11.38
N GLY A 114 7.88 2.66 -10.99
CA GLY A 114 8.77 3.81 -10.90
C GLY A 114 8.99 4.47 -12.26
N ILE A 115 9.28 3.71 -13.31
CA ILE A 115 9.39 4.23 -14.69
C ILE A 115 8.08 4.90 -15.10
N ARG A 116 6.94 4.25 -14.84
CA ARG A 116 5.62 4.82 -15.17
C ARG A 116 5.36 6.12 -14.42
N ALA A 117 5.62 6.15 -13.11
CA ALA A 117 5.43 7.32 -12.26
C ALA A 117 6.32 8.47 -12.70
N TRP A 118 7.58 8.20 -13.06
CA TRP A 118 8.50 9.19 -13.60
C TRP A 118 8.01 9.77 -14.95
N ILE A 119 7.57 8.93 -15.89
CA ILE A 119 7.00 9.41 -17.17
C ILE A 119 5.76 10.28 -16.91
N GLN A 120 4.86 9.82 -16.03
CA GLN A 120 3.64 10.55 -15.69
C GLN A 120 3.94 11.92 -15.09
N ASP A 121 4.88 11.99 -14.14
CA ASP A 121 5.38 13.23 -13.56
C ASP A 121 5.92 14.18 -14.65
N LYS A 122 6.79 13.68 -15.53
CA LYS A 122 7.42 14.51 -16.57
C LYS A 122 6.44 15.01 -17.63
N LEU A 123 5.36 14.28 -17.89
CA LEU A 123 4.32 14.66 -18.84
C LEU A 123 3.16 15.44 -18.19
N GLY A 124 3.24 15.73 -16.88
CA GLY A 124 2.17 16.39 -16.15
C GLY A 124 0.87 15.57 -16.10
N TRP A 125 0.96 14.25 -16.27
CA TRP A 125 -0.18 13.36 -16.15
C TRP A 125 -0.58 13.26 -14.69
N THR A 126 -1.83 13.59 -14.37
CA THR A 126 -2.40 13.45 -13.04
C THR A 126 -3.40 12.29 -13.02
N LYS A 127 -3.34 11.48 -11.97
CA LYS A 127 -4.34 10.42 -11.77
C LYS A 127 -5.71 11.10 -11.63
N PRO A 128 -6.72 10.73 -12.45
CA PRO A 128 -8.05 11.28 -12.27
C PRO A 128 -8.51 10.94 -10.85
N VAL A 129 -8.89 11.97 -10.10
CA VAL A 129 -9.46 11.80 -8.76
C VAL A 129 -10.77 11.05 -8.98
N THR A 130 -10.80 9.76 -8.63
CA THR A 130 -12.07 9.06 -8.41
C THR A 130 -12.65 9.67 -7.15
N ASP A 131 -13.33 10.80 -7.32
CA ASP A 131 -14.01 11.48 -6.22
C ASP A 131 -15.19 10.58 -5.85
N ASN A 132 -15.04 9.80 -4.77
CA ASN A 132 -16.11 8.97 -4.21
C ASN A 132 -17.36 9.81 -3.84
N LYS A 133 -17.29 11.14 -3.97
CA LYS A 133 -18.42 12.06 -3.90
C LYS A 133 -19.54 11.69 -4.85
N THR A 134 -19.24 11.21 -6.08
CA THR A 134 -20.30 10.91 -7.06
C THR A 134 -21.21 9.77 -6.59
N GLY A 135 -20.63 8.70 -6.02
CA GLY A 135 -21.42 7.60 -5.44
C GLY A 135 -22.20 8.01 -4.18
N MET A 136 -21.66 8.94 -3.39
CA MET A 136 -22.34 9.46 -2.19
C MET A 136 -23.54 10.34 -2.57
N THR A 137 -23.42 11.17 -3.62
CA THR A 137 -24.51 12.00 -4.13
C THR A 137 -25.61 11.19 -4.79
N GLU A 138 -25.28 10.10 -5.50
CA GLU A 138 -26.28 9.21 -6.11
C GLU A 138 -27.11 8.48 -5.05
N ILE A 139 -26.48 7.97 -3.98
CA ILE A 139 -27.19 7.34 -2.86
C ILE A 139 -28.08 8.34 -2.13
N GLN A 140 -27.59 9.57 -1.91
CA GLN A 140 -28.38 10.64 -1.29
C GLN A 140 -29.59 11.06 -2.15
N LEU A 141 -29.40 11.15 -3.47
CA LEU A 141 -30.49 11.46 -4.41
C LEU A 141 -31.53 10.35 -4.44
N LEU A 142 -31.10 9.08 -4.49
CA LEU A 142 -32.00 7.93 -4.42
C LEU A 142 -32.79 7.88 -3.10
N ALA A 143 -32.14 8.18 -1.97
CA ALA A 143 -32.81 8.25 -0.68
C ALA A 143 -33.85 9.39 -0.61
N ALA A 144 -33.53 10.55 -1.19
CA ALA A 144 -34.47 11.68 -1.27
C ALA A 144 -35.69 11.36 -2.15
N LEU A 145 -35.46 10.72 -3.30
CA LEU A 145 -36.53 10.28 -4.21
C LEU A 145 -37.44 9.22 -3.55
N ALA A 146 -36.85 8.24 -2.86
CA ALA A 146 -37.62 7.22 -2.15
C ALA A 146 -38.50 7.82 -1.04
N LYS A 147 -37.98 8.80 -0.29
CA LYS A 147 -38.74 9.51 0.75
C LYS A 147 -39.91 10.28 0.15
N HIS A 148 -39.69 11.02 -0.93
CA HIS A 148 -40.74 11.77 -1.61
C HIS A 148 -41.84 10.86 -2.18
N LEU A 149 -41.47 9.69 -2.73
CA LEU A 149 -42.43 8.72 -3.24
C LEU A 149 -43.31 8.15 -2.11
N ALA A 150 -42.70 7.81 -0.97
CA ALA A 150 -43.44 7.31 0.20
C ALA A 150 -44.41 8.36 0.77
N GLU A 151 -44.01 9.64 0.79
CA GLU A 151 -44.88 10.75 1.19
C GLU A 151 -46.06 10.91 0.21
N GLN A 152 -45.83 10.82 -1.11
CA GLN A 152 -46.90 10.85 -2.10
C GLN A 152 -47.89 9.69 -1.95
N GLU A 153 -47.41 8.47 -1.70
CA GLU A 153 -48.28 7.31 -1.48
C GLU A 153 -49.18 7.48 -0.26
N GLN A 154 -48.64 7.99 0.86
CA GLN A 154 -49.43 8.27 2.06
C GLN A 154 -50.51 9.32 1.81
N HIS A 155 -50.18 10.39 1.07
CA HIS A 155 -51.15 11.42 0.70
C HIS A 155 -52.30 10.86 -0.16
N LEU A 156 -52.00 9.99 -1.11
CA LEU A 156 -53.02 9.34 -1.95
C LEU A 156 -53.95 8.43 -1.13
N LEU A 157 -53.38 7.67 -0.19
CA LEU A 157 -54.17 6.80 0.69
C LEU A 157 -55.10 7.61 1.62
N GLN A 158 -54.63 8.72 2.17
CA GLN A 158 -55.47 9.62 2.97
C GLN A 158 -56.62 10.23 2.15
N GLN A 159 -56.35 10.65 0.90
CA GLN A 159 -57.40 11.15 0.02
C GLN A 159 -58.46 10.09 -0.29
N GLN A 160 -58.05 8.83 -0.52
CA GLN A 160 -59.01 7.73 -0.73
C GLN A 160 -59.84 7.45 0.52
N GLN A 161 -59.24 7.46 1.71
CA GLN A 161 -59.99 7.27 2.97
C GLN A 161 -61.03 8.37 3.18
N GLN A 162 -60.66 9.64 2.99
CA GLN A 162 -61.60 10.76 3.10
C GLN A 162 -62.73 10.69 2.07
N GLN A 163 -62.45 10.30 0.83
CA GLN A 163 -63.50 10.11 -0.18
C GLN A 163 -64.45 8.94 0.16
N THR A 164 -63.93 7.89 0.77
CA THR A 164 -64.73 6.72 1.18
C THR A 164 -65.62 7.05 2.39
N GLU A 165 -65.13 7.85 3.34
CA GLU A 165 -65.92 8.33 4.49
C GLU A 165 -67.04 9.31 4.12
N ILE A 166 -66.90 10.06 3.03
CA ILE A 166 -67.94 10.99 2.54
C ILE A 166 -69.06 10.25 1.78
N LEU A 167 -68.80 9.04 1.27
CA LEU A 167 -69.76 8.23 0.51
C LEU A 167 -70.58 7.24 1.35
N HIS A 168 -70.33 7.15 2.66
CA HIS A 168 -71.06 6.31 3.62
C HIS A 168 -71.92 7.16 4.57
#